data_AF-A0A9P3PLV4-F1
#
_entry.id   AF-A0A9P3PLV4-F1
#
_cell.length_a   1.000
_cell.length_b   1.000
_cell.length_c   1.000
_cell.angle_alpha   90.00
_cell.angle_beta   90.00
_cell.angle_gamma   90.00
#
_symmetry.space_group_name_H-M   'P 1'
#
loop_
_entity.id
_entity.type
_entity.pdbx_description
1 polymer ?
#
loop_
_entity_poly.entity_id
_entity_poly.type
_entity_poly.pdbx_seq_one_letter_code
_entity_poly.pdbx_strand_id
1 'polypeptide(L)'
;MSRGDRVVASGNLSHSMRENYQQGVSEYYGKVGSVYRNPHFPGIRRCMFQWLNRWWQMESTSLSMQDEILMFDMACGRSATIAFREWWELGRKLHESLKRANYGGNALAEPPRKKTQTMPPPIPPEYPQPKIVAADPFTSVAYYERTSLPSSRLSFKDISEGSLPPLQPETSAPESSAVAYPTIDMVICSFALHLVETPSELFSLLWELSSKTRWLVVLAPHKKPEIKEGWGWCKWDIESWTSRRMTDNIPEILHERVHCRVYRSLNV
;
A
#
# COMPACT_ATOMS: atom_id res chain seq x y z
N MET A 1 -10.83 33.70 4.21
CA MET A 1 -10.86 32.25 4.52
C MET A 1 -9.51 31.88 5.09
N SER A 2 -9.45 31.63 6.40
CA SER A 2 -8.19 31.46 7.13
C SER A 2 -7.52 30.14 6.72
N ARG A 3 -6.24 30.24 6.30
CA ARG A 3 -5.36 29.10 6.02
C ARG A 3 -5.12 28.41 7.35
N GLY A 4 -5.73 27.23 7.55
CA GLY A 4 -5.45 26.43 8.74
C GLY A 4 -3.97 26.10 8.79
N ASP A 5 -3.30 26.58 9.84
CA ASP A 5 -1.91 26.28 10.15
C ASP A 5 -1.72 24.76 10.20
N ARG A 6 -1.07 24.24 9.17
CA ARG A 6 -0.62 22.86 9.15
C ARG A 6 0.62 22.78 10.01
N VAL A 7 0.56 21.95 11.05
CA VAL A 7 1.75 21.44 11.75
C VAL A 7 2.78 21.05 10.68
N VAL A 8 3.94 21.72 10.70
CA VAL A 8 5.10 21.33 9.90
C VAL A 8 5.33 19.85 10.22
N ALA A 9 5.00 18.96 9.29
CA ALA A 9 5.44 17.59 9.41
C ALA A 9 6.97 17.68 9.43
N SER A 10 7.57 17.39 10.59
CA SER A 10 9.00 17.48 10.82
C SER A 10 9.73 16.82 9.65
N GLY A 11 10.45 17.61 8.85
CA GLY A 11 11.27 17.09 7.74
C GLY A 11 10.92 17.54 6.32
N ASN A 12 9.87 18.34 6.05
CA ASN A 12 9.70 18.95 4.71
C ASN A 12 10.31 20.36 4.65
N LEU A 13 10.99 20.69 3.55
CA LEU A 13 11.64 22.01 3.36
C LEU A 13 10.63 23.14 3.06
N SER A 14 9.57 22.85 2.30
CA SER A 14 8.42 23.71 2.02
C SER A 14 7.10 22.96 2.20
N HIS A 15 6.01 23.72 2.36
CA HIS A 15 4.64 23.22 2.32
C HIS A 15 4.23 22.66 0.94
N SER A 16 4.89 23.10 -0.14
CA SER A 16 4.59 22.66 -1.51
C SER A 16 5.58 21.58 -1.95
N MET A 17 5.09 20.37 -2.22
CA MET A 17 5.95 19.30 -2.74
C MET A 17 6.52 19.62 -4.12
N ARG A 18 5.83 20.43 -4.93
CA ARG A 18 6.35 20.89 -6.21
C ARG A 18 7.56 21.80 -6.04
N GLU A 19 7.54 22.69 -5.04
CA GLU A 19 8.69 23.54 -4.71
C GLU A 19 9.85 22.69 -4.18
N ASN A 20 9.55 21.72 -3.31
CA ASN A 20 10.53 20.79 -2.77
C ASN A 20 11.30 20.02 -3.87
N TYR A 21 10.67 19.72 -5.00
CA TYR A 21 11.28 18.99 -6.11
C TYR A 21 11.90 19.87 -7.21
N GLN A 22 11.99 21.20 -7.02
CA GLN A 22 12.58 22.09 -8.04
C GLN A 22 14.03 21.75 -8.37
N GLN A 23 14.78 21.26 -7.38
CA GLN A 23 16.16 20.81 -7.51
C GLN A 23 16.27 19.32 -7.88
N GLY A 24 15.14 18.68 -8.21
CA GLY A 24 15.04 17.26 -8.44
C GLY A 24 14.71 16.46 -7.19
N VAL A 25 14.06 15.32 -7.40
CA VAL A 25 13.60 14.40 -6.35
C VAL A 25 14.77 13.85 -5.54
N SER A 26 15.86 13.50 -6.22
CA SER A 26 17.06 12.95 -5.57
C SER A 26 17.72 13.96 -4.62
N GLU A 27 17.83 15.24 -5.02
CA GLU A 27 18.42 16.26 -4.16
C GLU A 27 17.55 16.54 -2.92
N TYR A 28 16.23 16.62 -3.12
CA TYR A 28 15.29 16.78 -2.01
C TYR A 28 15.44 15.66 -0.98
N TYR A 29 15.37 14.41 -1.45
CA TYR A 29 15.45 13.27 -0.56
C TYR A 29 16.84 13.02 0.01
N GLY A 30 17.91 13.46 -0.66
CA GLY A 30 19.24 13.49 -0.07
C GLY A 30 19.29 14.35 1.20
N LYS A 31 18.49 15.43 1.27
CA LYS A 31 18.44 16.34 2.42
C LYS A 31 17.55 15.83 3.55
N VAL A 32 16.41 15.21 3.23
CA VAL A 32 15.36 14.91 4.23
C VAL A 32 14.94 13.45 4.31
N GLY A 33 15.46 12.58 3.45
CA GLY A 33 14.99 11.20 3.27
C GLY A 33 15.08 10.34 4.53
N SER A 34 16.07 10.58 5.39
CA SER A 34 16.26 9.85 6.66
C SER A 34 15.22 10.18 7.72
N VAL A 35 14.58 11.35 7.65
CA VAL A 35 13.57 11.81 8.62
C VAL A 35 12.19 12.02 7.99
N TYR A 36 12.06 11.78 6.69
CA TYR A 36 10.86 12.11 5.91
C TYR A 36 9.61 11.44 6.49
N ARG A 37 8.55 12.23 6.70
CA ARG A 37 7.21 11.73 7.04
C ARG A 37 6.18 12.25 6.04
N ASN A 38 5.28 11.36 5.62
CA ASN A 38 4.20 11.75 4.73
C ASN A 38 3.10 12.50 5.53
N PRO A 39 2.84 13.79 5.24
CA PRO A 39 1.80 14.56 5.94
C PRO A 39 0.37 14.04 5.65
N HIS A 40 0.19 13.20 4.64
CA HIS A 40 -1.09 12.61 4.26
C HIS A 40 -1.34 11.22 4.86
N PHE A 41 -0.53 10.80 5.84
CA PHE A 41 -0.69 9.48 6.46
C PHE A 41 -2.12 9.20 6.99
N PRO A 42 -2.84 10.12 7.66
CA PRO A 42 -4.17 9.78 8.16
C PRO A 42 -5.17 9.47 7.03
N GLY A 43 -5.09 10.18 5.90
CA GLY A 43 -5.83 9.85 4.68
C GLY A 43 -5.41 8.50 4.06
N ILE A 44 -4.11 8.25 3.95
CA ILE A 44 -3.56 6.95 3.50
C ILE A 44 -4.10 5.80 4.35
N ARG A 45 -4.06 5.94 5.68
CA ARG A 45 -4.54 4.93 6.61
C ARG A 45 -6.03 4.63 6.40
N ARG A 46 -6.88 5.66 6.29
CA ARG A 46 -8.33 5.46 6.06
C ARG A 46 -8.62 4.79 4.71
N CYS A 47 -7.94 5.23 3.65
CA CYS A 47 -8.03 4.60 2.33
C CYS A 47 -7.62 3.13 2.37
N MET A 48 -6.48 2.82 3.00
CA MET A 48 -5.98 1.45 3.15
C MET A 48 -6.96 0.57 3.93
N PHE A 49 -7.48 1.04 5.06
CA PHE A 49 -8.45 0.28 5.84
C PHE A 49 -9.73 -0.01 5.07
N GLN A 50 -10.27 0.99 4.35
CA GLN A 50 -11.47 0.78 3.55
C GLN A 50 -11.23 -0.20 2.39
N TRP A 51 -10.09 -0.10 1.70
CA TRP A 51 -9.69 -1.06 0.69
C TRP A 51 -9.54 -2.47 1.26
N LEU A 52 -8.73 -2.65 2.31
CA LEU A 52 -8.43 -3.95 2.90
C LEU A 52 -9.67 -4.60 3.51
N ASN A 53 -10.58 -3.84 4.10
CA ASN A 53 -11.87 -4.36 4.57
C ASN A 53 -12.66 -4.98 3.43
N ARG A 54 -12.79 -4.25 2.32
CA ARG A 54 -13.55 -4.72 1.17
C ARG A 54 -12.86 -5.90 0.49
N TRP A 55 -11.55 -5.82 0.29
CA TRP A 55 -10.74 -6.90 -0.24
C TRP A 55 -10.87 -8.16 0.59
N TRP A 56 -10.71 -8.08 1.92
CA TRP A 56 -10.88 -9.22 2.81
C TRP A 56 -12.28 -9.80 2.72
N GLN A 57 -13.33 -8.97 2.75
CA GLN A 57 -14.71 -9.43 2.65
C GLN A 57 -14.97 -10.25 1.37
N MET A 58 -14.33 -9.89 0.26
CA MET A 58 -14.60 -10.48 -1.05
C MET A 58 -13.64 -11.61 -1.43
N GLU A 59 -12.39 -11.57 -0.98
CA GLU A 59 -11.35 -12.51 -1.39
C GLU A 59 -11.02 -13.55 -0.32
N SER A 60 -11.30 -13.29 0.98
CA SER A 60 -10.87 -14.20 2.05
C SER A 60 -11.44 -15.61 1.95
N THR A 61 -12.65 -15.79 1.39
CA THR A 61 -13.23 -17.12 1.18
C THR A 61 -12.52 -17.93 0.10
N SER A 62 -11.80 -17.24 -0.80
CA SER A 62 -11.03 -17.85 -1.88
C SER A 62 -9.57 -18.08 -1.50
N LEU A 63 -9.11 -17.47 -0.39
CA LEU A 63 -7.78 -17.71 0.16
C LEU A 63 -7.78 -19.04 0.90
N SER A 64 -6.84 -19.92 0.57
CA SER A 64 -6.53 -21.07 1.40
C SER A 64 -5.94 -20.61 2.73
N MET A 65 -6.16 -21.39 3.80
CA MET A 65 -5.48 -21.17 5.10
C MET A 65 -3.96 -21.34 5.00
N GLN A 66 -3.45 -21.86 3.86
CA GLN A 66 -2.03 -22.01 3.56
C GLN A 66 -1.50 -20.87 2.68
N ASP A 67 -2.37 -20.03 2.11
CA ASP A 67 -1.96 -18.93 1.25
C ASP A 67 -1.39 -17.80 2.09
N GLU A 68 -0.13 -17.49 1.86
CA GLU A 68 0.55 -16.39 2.50
C GLU A 68 0.39 -15.12 1.68
N ILE A 69 -0.31 -14.14 2.26
CA ILE A 69 -0.55 -12.85 1.59
C ILE A 69 0.79 -12.10 1.46
N LEU A 70 1.17 -11.75 0.24
CA LEU A 70 2.37 -10.96 -0.05
C LEU A 70 2.01 -9.53 -0.47
N MET A 71 2.34 -8.56 0.39
CA MET A 71 2.24 -7.14 0.09
C MET A 71 3.60 -6.56 -0.31
N PHE A 72 3.65 -5.85 -1.43
CA PHE A 72 4.79 -5.03 -1.83
C PHE A 72 4.48 -3.54 -1.66
N ASP A 73 5.12 -2.88 -0.68
CA ASP A 73 5.09 -1.42 -0.52
C ASP A 73 6.14 -0.76 -1.43
N MET A 74 5.69 -0.31 -2.60
CA MET A 74 6.52 0.35 -3.61
C MET A 74 6.57 1.86 -3.33
N ALA A 75 7.79 2.39 -3.14
CA ALA A 75 8.06 3.70 -2.54
C ALA A 75 7.61 3.78 -1.07
N CYS A 76 8.12 2.84 -0.27
CA CYS A 76 7.68 2.54 1.10
C CYS A 76 7.92 3.65 2.13
N GLY A 77 8.66 4.71 1.80
CA GLY A 77 8.87 5.88 2.65
C GLY A 77 7.61 6.56 3.16
N ARG A 78 6.46 6.17 2.61
CA ARG A 78 5.21 6.90 2.65
C ARG A 78 4.06 6.15 3.31
N SER A 79 4.38 5.19 4.19
CA SER A 79 3.55 4.69 5.32
C SER A 79 2.40 3.72 5.04
N ALA A 80 2.31 3.14 3.83
CA ALA A 80 1.33 2.07 3.55
C ALA A 80 1.57 0.81 4.40
N THR A 81 2.83 0.40 4.57
CA THR A 81 3.23 -0.70 5.48
C THR A 81 2.62 -0.58 6.88
N ILE A 82 2.69 0.62 7.48
CA ILE A 82 2.19 0.85 8.85
C ILE A 82 0.68 0.63 8.89
N ALA A 83 -0.06 1.20 7.94
CA ALA A 83 -1.51 1.05 7.88
C ALA A 83 -1.93 -0.41 7.66
N PHE A 84 -1.21 -1.15 6.82
CA PHE A 84 -1.49 -2.56 6.57
C PHE A 84 -1.24 -3.44 7.81
N ARG A 85 -0.09 -3.26 8.48
CA ARG A 85 0.21 -3.98 9.74
C ARG A 85 -0.81 -3.68 10.83
N GLU A 86 -1.14 -2.40 11.00
CA GLU A 86 -2.14 -1.97 11.98
C GLU A 86 -3.52 -2.59 11.69
N TRP A 87 -3.94 -2.61 10.42
CA TRP A 87 -5.19 -3.26 10.00
C TRP A 87 -5.20 -4.75 10.37
N TRP A 88 -4.11 -5.47 10.10
CA TRP A 88 -3.97 -6.89 10.42
C TRP A 88 -4.03 -7.14 11.93
N GLU A 89 -3.19 -6.43 12.70
CA GLU A 89 -3.10 -6.58 14.16
C GLU A 89 -4.42 -6.27 14.86
N LEU A 90 -5.14 -5.23 14.42
CA LEU A 90 -6.46 -4.90 14.95
C LEU A 90 -7.51 -5.97 14.59
N GLY A 91 -7.46 -6.54 13.38
CA GLY A 91 -8.35 -7.63 12.97
C GLY A 91 -8.14 -8.89 13.81
N ARG A 92 -6.89 -9.22 14.14
CA ARG A 92 -6.52 -10.34 15.04
C ARG A 92 -7.04 -10.11 16.47
N LYS A 93 -6.80 -8.92 17.03
CA LYS A 93 -7.29 -8.54 18.37
C LYS A 93 -8.82 -8.60 18.46
N LEU A 94 -9.52 -8.16 17.40
CA LEU A 94 -10.98 -8.20 17.36
C LEU A 94 -11.49 -9.65 17.38
N HIS A 95 -10.87 -10.55 16.60
CA HIS A 95 -11.23 -11.96 16.60
C HIS A 95 -11.08 -12.58 18.00
N GLU A 96 -9.96 -12.34 18.67
CA GLU A 96 -9.74 -12.82 20.04
C GLU A 96 -10.77 -12.30 21.04
N SER A 97 -11.11 -11.01 20.94
CA SER A 97 -12.12 -10.39 21.81
C SER A 97 -13.50 -11.03 21.63
N LEU A 98 -13.91 -11.28 20.38
CA LEU A 98 -15.19 -11.93 20.07
C LEU A 98 -15.23 -13.37 20.58
N LYS A 99 -14.12 -14.12 20.43
CA LYS A 99 -14.00 -15.48 20.96
C LYS A 99 -14.17 -15.50 22.48
N ARG A 100 -13.48 -14.60 23.21
CA ARG A 100 -13.60 -14.50 24.68
C ARG A 100 -15.01 -14.14 25.13
N ALA A 101 -15.69 -13.23 24.42
CA ALA A 101 -17.08 -12.87 24.73
C ALA A 101 -18.04 -14.07 24.58
N ASN A 102 -17.85 -14.90 23.56
CA ASN A 102 -18.68 -16.09 23.33
C ASN A 102 -18.50 -17.19 24.39
N TYR A 103 -17.30 -17.36 24.96
CA TYR A 103 -17.06 -18.31 26.05
C TYR A 103 -17.42 -17.76 27.45
N GLY A 104 -17.55 -16.43 27.59
CA GLY A 104 -17.69 -15.75 28.88
C GLY A 104 -19.11 -15.47 29.35
N GLY A 105 -20.16 -15.83 28.59
CA GLY A 105 -21.57 -15.82 29.03
C GLY A 105 -22.19 -14.48 29.42
N ASN A 106 -21.43 -13.38 29.47
CA ASN A 106 -21.94 -12.06 29.83
C ASN A 106 -21.94 -11.14 28.61
N ALA A 107 -23.11 -11.04 27.97
CA ALA A 107 -23.42 -10.02 26.99
C ALA A 107 -23.47 -8.64 27.68
N LEU A 108 -22.30 -8.03 27.88
CA LEU A 108 -22.21 -6.62 28.25
C LEU A 108 -22.48 -5.77 27.01
N ALA A 109 -23.39 -4.80 27.18
CA ALA A 109 -23.96 -3.93 26.16
C ALA A 109 -22.91 -3.39 25.16
N GLU A 110 -23.26 -3.41 23.88
CA GLU A 110 -22.41 -2.85 22.83
C GLU A 110 -22.11 -1.37 23.16
N PRO A 111 -20.82 -0.99 23.25
CA PRO A 111 -20.47 0.41 23.36
C PRO A 111 -20.98 1.14 22.10
N PRO A 112 -21.39 2.42 22.20
CA PRO A 112 -21.90 3.16 21.07
C PRO A 112 -20.85 3.18 19.95
N ARG A 113 -21.11 2.43 18.88
CA ARG A 113 -20.29 2.38 17.67
C ARG A 113 -20.23 3.80 17.10
N LYS A 114 -19.17 4.55 17.40
CA LYS A 114 -18.89 5.82 16.72
C LYS A 114 -18.77 5.51 15.23
N LYS A 115 -19.76 5.94 14.44
CA LYS A 115 -20.00 5.64 13.02
C LYS A 115 -18.87 6.10 12.05
N THR A 116 -17.66 6.40 12.52
CA THR A 116 -16.63 7.10 11.73
C THR A 116 -15.25 6.43 11.71
N GLN A 117 -15.02 5.34 12.46
CA GLN A 117 -13.80 4.53 12.29
C GLN A 117 -14.12 3.26 11.52
N THR A 118 -13.54 3.12 10.32
CA THR A 118 -13.46 1.85 9.60
C THR A 118 -12.62 0.90 10.43
N MET A 119 -13.25 0.01 11.18
CA MET A 119 -12.59 -1.09 11.90
C MET A 119 -12.35 -2.27 10.94
N PRO A 120 -11.24 -3.00 11.08
CA PRO A 120 -11.04 -4.23 10.32
C PRO A 120 -12.07 -5.30 10.70
N PRO A 121 -12.42 -6.22 9.78
CA PRO A 121 -13.12 -7.44 10.14
C PRO A 121 -12.28 -8.31 11.09
N PRO A 122 -12.89 -9.22 11.87
CA PRO A 122 -12.13 -10.17 12.66
C PRO A 122 -11.33 -11.11 11.75
N ILE A 123 -10.02 -11.20 11.97
CA ILE A 123 -9.11 -12.05 11.19
C ILE A 123 -8.80 -13.31 12.01
N PRO A 124 -9.21 -14.50 11.55
CA PRO A 124 -9.00 -15.75 12.28
C PRO A 124 -7.52 -16.14 12.46
N PRO A 125 -7.18 -16.93 13.49
CA PRO A 125 -5.82 -17.33 13.78
C PRO A 125 -5.15 -18.17 12.68
N GLU A 126 -5.96 -18.89 11.90
CA GLU A 126 -5.57 -19.86 10.89
C GLU A 126 -4.91 -19.20 9.66
N TYR A 127 -5.21 -17.92 9.39
CA TYR A 127 -4.51 -17.21 8.33
C TYR A 127 -3.11 -16.80 8.79
N PRO A 128 -2.06 -17.11 8.01
CA PRO A 128 -0.70 -16.75 8.35
C PRO A 128 -0.53 -15.23 8.36
N GLN A 129 0.47 -14.76 9.11
CA GLN A 129 0.84 -13.35 9.07
C GLN A 129 1.29 -12.97 7.65
N PRO A 130 0.75 -11.91 7.04
CA PRO A 130 1.16 -11.50 5.71
C PRO A 130 2.65 -11.15 5.66
N LYS A 131 3.29 -11.48 4.54
CA LYS A 131 4.62 -11.01 4.20
C LYS A 131 4.56 -9.61 3.63
N ILE A 132 5.48 -8.77 4.07
CA ILE A 132 5.65 -7.41 3.57
C ILE A 132 7.06 -7.28 3.02
N VAL A 133 7.15 -6.92 1.75
CA VAL A 133 8.39 -6.48 1.11
C VAL A 133 8.27 -5.01 0.75
N ALA A 134 9.41 -4.32 0.71
CA ALA A 134 9.42 -2.86 0.55
C ALA A 134 10.60 -2.41 -0.32
N ALA A 135 10.36 -1.36 -1.11
CA ALA A 135 11.38 -0.71 -1.92
C ALA A 135 11.23 0.80 -1.84
N ASP A 136 12.32 1.50 -1.58
CA ASP A 136 12.41 2.94 -1.75
C ASP A 136 13.90 3.36 -1.83
N PRO A 137 14.34 4.02 -2.92
CA PRO A 137 15.74 4.38 -3.08
C PRO A 137 16.20 5.50 -2.13
N PHE A 138 15.27 6.19 -1.48
CA PHE A 138 15.52 7.48 -0.83
C PHE A 138 15.26 7.49 0.68
N THR A 139 14.30 6.69 1.15
CA THR A 139 13.74 6.81 2.51
C THR A 139 13.88 5.55 3.35
N SER A 140 14.77 4.64 2.95
CA SER A 140 15.01 3.36 3.63
C SER A 140 15.31 3.50 5.12
N VAL A 141 16.08 4.52 5.53
CA VAL A 141 16.38 4.81 6.94
C VAL A 141 15.12 5.18 7.73
N ALA A 142 14.36 6.18 7.25
CA ALA A 142 13.12 6.62 7.89
C ALA A 142 12.07 5.50 7.93
N TYR A 143 12.05 4.64 6.91
CA TYR A 143 11.20 3.47 6.86
C TYR A 143 11.56 2.49 7.98
N TYR A 144 12.83 2.07 8.06
CA TYR A 144 13.31 1.11 9.05
C TYR A 144 13.06 1.59 10.48
N GLU A 145 13.34 2.86 10.80
CA GLU A 145 13.08 3.43 12.13
C GLU A 145 11.61 3.32 12.57
N ARG A 146 10.67 3.35 11.62
CA ARG A 146 9.23 3.31 11.93
C ARG A 146 8.64 1.92 11.92
N THR A 147 9.13 1.03 11.06
CA THR A 147 8.52 -0.28 10.81
C THR A 147 9.33 -1.42 11.41
N SER A 148 10.61 -1.17 11.70
CA SER A 148 11.64 -2.18 11.99
C SER A 148 11.77 -3.25 10.89
N LEU A 149 11.33 -2.92 9.67
CA LEU A 149 11.44 -3.79 8.49
C LEU A 149 12.50 -3.25 7.53
N PRO A 150 13.29 -4.13 6.88
CA PRO A 150 14.22 -3.71 5.84
C PRO A 150 13.44 -3.20 4.61
N SER A 151 14.08 -2.33 3.84
CA SER A 151 13.60 -1.94 2.51
C SER A 151 14.76 -2.00 1.53
N SER A 152 14.48 -2.53 0.34
CA SER A 152 15.42 -2.49 -0.78
C SER A 152 15.55 -1.06 -1.30
N ARG A 153 16.69 -0.71 -1.89
CA ARG A 153 16.90 0.60 -2.52
C ARG A 153 16.53 0.62 -4.01
N LEU A 154 15.62 -0.26 -4.42
CA LEU A 154 15.18 -0.37 -5.82
C LEU A 154 14.40 0.87 -6.22
N SER A 155 14.77 1.44 -7.37
CA SER A 155 14.05 2.50 -8.05
C SER A 155 12.91 1.95 -8.91
N PHE A 156 12.05 2.84 -9.44
CA PHE A 156 11.05 2.43 -10.44
C PHE A 156 11.67 1.81 -11.69
N LYS A 157 12.87 2.27 -12.07
CA LYS A 157 13.61 1.71 -13.22
C LYS A 157 14.01 0.27 -12.93
N ASP A 158 14.62 0.00 -11.78
CA ASP A 158 15.06 -1.35 -11.41
C ASP A 158 13.87 -2.32 -11.37
N ILE A 159 12.73 -1.86 -10.84
CA ILE A 159 11.48 -2.65 -10.81
C ILE A 159 10.94 -2.90 -12.21
N SER A 160 10.98 -1.90 -13.11
CA SER A 160 10.56 -2.05 -14.50
C SER A 160 11.44 -3.00 -15.32
N GLU A 161 12.69 -3.20 -14.88
CA GLU A 161 13.65 -4.17 -15.44
C GLU A 161 13.53 -5.54 -14.76
N GLY A 162 12.54 -5.71 -13.88
CA GLY A 162 12.15 -6.99 -13.29
C GLY A 162 12.69 -7.25 -11.88
N SER A 163 13.46 -6.32 -11.30
CA SER A 163 14.00 -6.45 -9.94
C SER A 163 12.88 -6.39 -8.89
N LEU A 164 12.95 -7.26 -7.89
CA LEU A 164 12.03 -7.28 -6.75
C LEU A 164 12.81 -7.34 -5.44
N PRO A 165 12.25 -6.79 -4.33
CA PRO A 165 12.92 -6.88 -3.03
C PRO A 165 13.03 -8.35 -2.57
N PRO A 166 14.07 -8.73 -1.83
CA PRO A 166 14.20 -10.09 -1.33
C PRO A 166 13.09 -10.43 -0.31
N LEU A 167 12.59 -11.66 -0.34
CA LEU A 167 11.53 -12.15 0.56
C LEU A 167 12.02 -12.41 2.00
N GLN A 168 13.32 -12.59 2.19
CA GLN A 168 13.95 -12.82 3.49
C GLN A 168 15.19 -11.94 3.64
N PRO A 169 15.46 -11.38 4.83
CA PRO A 169 16.75 -10.76 5.12
C PRO A 169 17.84 -11.83 5.00
N GLU A 170 18.90 -11.51 4.27
CA GLU A 170 19.91 -12.44 3.78
C GLU A 170 20.65 -13.18 4.91
N THR A 171 20.10 -14.30 5.37
CA THR A 171 20.87 -15.34 6.07
C THR A 171 21.32 -16.37 5.05
N SER A 172 22.53 -16.14 4.52
CA SER A 172 23.48 -17.15 4.06
C SER A 172 22.87 -18.46 3.53
N ALA A 173 22.32 -18.43 2.32
CA ALA A 173 22.03 -19.64 1.55
C ALA A 173 22.70 -19.54 0.18
N PRO A 174 23.31 -20.63 -0.32
CA PRO A 174 24.15 -20.59 -1.50
C PRO A 174 23.34 -20.28 -2.76
N GLU A 175 23.97 -19.52 -3.65
CA GLU A 175 23.52 -19.13 -4.99
C GLU A 175 23.33 -20.34 -5.91
N SER A 176 22.31 -21.20 -5.71
CA SER A 176 22.00 -22.24 -6.70
C SER A 176 20.62 -22.87 -6.54
N SER A 177 19.58 -22.06 -6.62
CA SER A 177 18.28 -22.47 -7.20
C SER A 177 17.49 -21.20 -7.41
N ALA A 178 17.21 -20.84 -8.67
CA ALA A 178 16.32 -19.73 -9.00
C ALA A 178 14.90 -20.09 -8.54
N VAL A 179 14.62 -19.89 -7.24
CA VAL A 179 13.27 -20.03 -6.71
C VAL A 179 12.44 -18.93 -7.37
N ALA A 180 11.41 -19.33 -8.11
CA ALA A 180 10.49 -18.40 -8.74
C ALA A 180 9.88 -17.48 -7.67
N TYR A 181 9.93 -16.18 -7.91
CA TYR A 181 9.31 -15.22 -7.02
C TYR A 181 7.80 -15.47 -7.00
N PRO A 182 7.17 -15.63 -5.81
CA PRO A 182 5.74 -15.90 -5.73
C PRO A 182 4.95 -14.71 -6.26
N THR A 183 3.76 -14.98 -6.79
CA THR A 183 2.82 -13.93 -7.18
C THR A 183 2.56 -12.98 -6.01
N ILE A 184 2.71 -11.68 -6.25
CA ILE A 184 2.44 -10.63 -5.28
C ILE A 184 0.93 -10.40 -5.23
N ASP A 185 0.32 -10.49 -4.05
CA ASP A 185 -1.12 -10.23 -3.93
C ASP A 185 -1.42 -8.77 -4.20
N MET A 186 -0.66 -7.85 -3.59
CA MET A 186 -0.89 -6.43 -3.80
C MET A 186 0.39 -5.59 -3.79
N VAL A 187 0.53 -4.75 -4.80
CA VAL A 187 1.49 -3.65 -4.83
C VAL A 187 0.78 -2.38 -4.40
N ILE A 188 1.33 -1.71 -3.39
CA ILE A 188 0.84 -0.40 -2.95
C ILE A 188 1.86 0.65 -3.40
N CYS A 189 1.42 1.64 -4.16
CA CYS A 189 2.23 2.81 -4.50
C CYS A 189 1.60 4.06 -3.92
N SER A 190 2.24 4.65 -2.91
CA SER A 190 1.72 5.84 -2.24
C SER A 190 2.52 7.09 -2.57
N PHE A 191 1.87 8.09 -3.13
CA PHE A 191 2.42 9.43 -3.42
C PHE A 191 3.72 9.43 -4.23
N ALA A 192 3.93 8.41 -5.08
CA ALA A 192 5.20 8.26 -5.79
C ALA A 192 5.06 7.89 -7.28
N LEU A 193 3.93 7.32 -7.73
CA LEU A 193 3.79 6.91 -9.13
C LEU A 193 3.94 8.08 -10.13
N HIS A 194 3.63 9.31 -9.70
CA HIS A 194 3.79 10.52 -10.50
C HIS A 194 5.25 10.96 -10.69
N LEU A 195 6.19 10.32 -10.00
CA LEU A 195 7.62 10.55 -10.16
C LEU A 195 8.18 9.80 -11.38
N VAL A 196 7.40 8.91 -11.99
CA VAL A 196 7.72 8.35 -13.30
C VAL A 196 7.24 9.34 -14.36
N GLU A 197 8.19 10.07 -14.94
CA GLU A 197 7.90 11.27 -15.72
C GLU A 197 7.41 10.97 -17.13
N THR A 198 7.96 9.92 -17.76
CA THR A 198 7.63 9.60 -19.14
C THR A 198 6.56 8.50 -19.22
N PRO A 199 5.61 8.59 -20.19
CA PRO A 199 4.62 7.54 -20.40
C PRO A 199 5.23 6.17 -20.72
N SER A 200 6.40 6.12 -21.37
CA SER A 200 7.08 4.87 -21.72
C SER A 200 7.67 4.18 -20.50
N GLU A 201 8.34 4.91 -19.61
CA GLU A 201 8.83 4.33 -18.35
C GLU A 201 7.69 3.86 -17.47
N LEU A 202 6.59 4.63 -17.42
CA LEU A 202 5.41 4.26 -16.66
C LEU A 202 4.75 3.00 -17.25
N PHE A 203 4.69 2.87 -18.57
CA PHE A 203 4.23 1.65 -19.23
C PHE A 203 5.11 0.45 -18.86
N SER A 204 6.45 0.56 -18.99
CA SER A 204 7.37 -0.52 -18.65
C SER A 204 7.21 -0.98 -17.20
N LEU A 205 7.15 -0.02 -16.25
CA LEU A 205 6.91 -0.32 -14.84
C LEU A 205 5.59 -1.07 -14.63
N LEU A 206 4.49 -0.55 -15.18
CA LEU A 206 3.15 -1.10 -14.95
C LEU A 206 2.96 -2.45 -15.63
N TRP A 207 3.52 -2.63 -16.83
CA TRP A 207 3.51 -3.91 -17.52
C TRP A 207 4.27 -4.97 -16.71
N GLU A 208 5.47 -4.64 -16.24
CA GLU A 208 6.29 -5.55 -15.45
C GLU A 208 5.63 -5.92 -14.12
N LEU A 209 4.98 -4.97 -13.45
CA LEU A 209 4.22 -5.27 -12.25
C LEU A 209 3.01 -6.17 -12.53
N SER A 210 2.34 -5.99 -13.68
CA SER A 210 1.14 -6.74 -14.01
C SER A 210 1.40 -8.24 -14.18
N SER A 211 2.58 -8.64 -14.66
CA SER A 211 2.93 -10.06 -14.82
C SER A 211 3.26 -10.77 -13.50
N LYS A 212 3.43 -10.02 -12.41
CA LYS A 212 3.85 -10.54 -11.10
C LYS A 212 2.86 -10.27 -9.98
N THR A 213 1.85 -9.43 -10.20
CA THR A 213 1.00 -8.89 -9.14
C THR A 213 -0.48 -9.00 -9.48
N ARG A 214 -1.32 -9.38 -8.52
CA ARG A 214 -2.79 -9.44 -8.70
C ARG A 214 -3.45 -8.06 -8.61
N TRP A 215 -3.07 -7.27 -7.60
CA TRP A 215 -3.67 -5.97 -7.31
C TRP A 215 -2.65 -4.84 -7.31
N LEU A 216 -2.97 -3.73 -7.98
CA LEU A 216 -2.24 -2.47 -7.87
C LEU A 216 -3.12 -1.43 -7.17
N VAL A 217 -2.61 -0.88 -6.08
CA VAL A 217 -3.29 0.14 -5.28
C VAL A 217 -2.47 1.43 -5.32
N VAL A 218 -3.04 2.46 -5.93
CA VAL A 218 -2.40 3.77 -6.07
C VAL A 218 -3.06 4.76 -5.12
N LEU A 219 -2.28 5.26 -4.16
CA LEU A 219 -2.68 6.30 -3.21
C LEU A 219 -2.06 7.63 -3.64
N ALA A 220 -2.86 8.61 -4.01
CA ALA A 220 -2.35 9.87 -4.56
C ALA A 220 -3.22 11.09 -4.18
N PRO A 221 -2.65 12.31 -4.15
CA PRO A 221 -3.44 13.52 -3.88
C PRO A 221 -4.28 13.96 -5.09
N HIS A 222 -4.09 13.31 -6.23
CA HIS A 222 -4.72 13.61 -7.51
C HIS A 222 -4.78 12.37 -8.39
N LYS A 223 -5.57 12.44 -9.46
CA LYS A 223 -5.80 11.34 -10.41
C LYS A 223 -4.64 11.10 -11.42
N LYS A 224 -3.49 11.74 -11.25
CA LYS A 224 -2.28 11.50 -12.07
C LYS A 224 -1.28 10.57 -11.38
N PRO A 225 -0.51 9.75 -12.13
CA PRO A 225 -0.63 9.57 -13.58
C PRO A 225 -1.88 8.76 -13.97
N GLU A 226 -2.26 8.86 -15.23
CA GLU A 226 -3.34 8.08 -15.85
C GLU A 226 -2.76 6.76 -16.37
N ILE A 227 -3.41 5.64 -16.01
CA ILE A 227 -3.06 4.31 -16.52
C ILE A 227 -3.95 4.04 -17.73
N LYS A 228 -3.34 3.72 -18.87
CA LYS A 228 -4.05 3.53 -20.13
C LYS A 228 -4.52 2.10 -20.31
N GLU A 229 -5.50 1.92 -21.19
CA GLU A 229 -5.92 0.60 -21.65
C GLU A 229 -4.75 -0.14 -22.34
N GLY A 230 -4.70 -1.46 -22.17
CA GLY A 230 -3.61 -2.29 -22.70
C GLY A 230 -2.32 -2.30 -21.87
N TRP A 231 -2.26 -1.60 -20.73
CA TRP A 231 -1.06 -1.55 -19.87
C TRP A 231 -0.99 -2.69 -18.84
N GLY A 232 -1.73 -3.78 -19.05
CA GLY A 232 -1.77 -4.95 -18.16
C GLY A 232 -2.72 -4.85 -16.97
N TRP A 233 -3.52 -3.78 -16.88
CA TRP A 233 -4.41 -3.52 -15.75
C TRP A 233 -5.84 -3.21 -16.23
N CYS A 234 -6.84 -3.58 -15.44
CA CYS A 234 -8.19 -3.01 -15.51
C CYS A 234 -8.51 -2.22 -14.25
N LYS A 235 -9.38 -1.21 -14.38
CA LYS A 235 -9.83 -0.42 -13.23
C LYS A 235 -10.83 -1.24 -12.42
N TRP A 236 -10.72 -1.22 -11.10
CA TRP A 236 -11.61 -2.01 -10.24
C TRP A 236 -12.61 -1.14 -9.48
N ASP A 237 -13.89 -1.46 -9.61
CA ASP A 237 -14.97 -0.85 -8.83
C ASP A 237 -15.10 -1.59 -7.50
N ILE A 238 -14.67 -0.93 -6.43
CA ILE A 238 -14.59 -1.49 -5.08
C ILE A 238 -15.99 -1.72 -4.49
N GLU A 239 -16.98 -0.90 -4.86
CA GLU A 239 -18.35 -1.01 -4.34
C GLU A 239 -19.04 -2.21 -4.97
N SER A 240 -19.08 -2.28 -6.30
CA SER A 240 -19.72 -3.39 -7.01
C SER A 240 -18.86 -4.66 -7.10
N TRP A 241 -17.57 -4.57 -6.77
CA TRP A 241 -16.57 -5.64 -6.93
C TRP A 241 -16.47 -6.19 -8.35
N THR A 242 -16.42 -5.29 -9.33
CA THR A 242 -16.37 -5.66 -10.76
C THR A 242 -15.27 -4.92 -11.53
N SER A 243 -14.80 -5.56 -12.60
CA SER A 243 -13.88 -4.97 -13.57
C SER A 243 -14.57 -3.89 -14.40
N ARG A 244 -13.85 -2.80 -14.67
CA ARG A 244 -14.31 -1.63 -15.42
C ARG A 244 -13.27 -1.20 -16.43
N ARG A 245 -13.70 -0.48 -17.47
CA ARG A 245 -12.78 0.06 -18.47
C ARG A 245 -11.97 1.19 -17.85
N MET A 246 -10.77 1.43 -18.39
CA MET A 246 -9.90 2.51 -17.91
C MET A 246 -10.54 3.89 -18.05
N THR A 247 -11.38 4.07 -19.07
CA THR A 247 -12.13 5.31 -19.35
C THR A 247 -13.33 5.54 -18.41
N ASP A 248 -13.74 4.52 -17.64
CA ASP A 248 -14.94 4.61 -16.82
C ASP A 248 -14.70 5.52 -15.61
N ASN A 249 -15.60 6.48 -15.41
CA ASN A 249 -15.59 7.36 -14.25
C ASN A 249 -16.31 6.69 -13.07
N ILE A 250 -15.62 5.74 -12.44
CA ILE A 250 -16.12 5.05 -11.26
C ILE A 250 -15.76 5.80 -9.97
N PRO A 251 -16.58 5.66 -8.91
CA PRO A 251 -16.24 6.17 -7.58
C PRO A 251 -14.91 5.62 -7.08
N GLU A 252 -14.07 6.49 -6.54
CA GLU A 252 -12.80 6.13 -5.89
C GLU A 252 -12.96 6.30 -4.37
N ILE A 253 -12.20 5.54 -3.58
CA ILE A 253 -12.13 5.82 -2.14
C ILE A 253 -11.36 7.13 -1.95
N LEU A 254 -12.01 8.13 -1.33
CA LEU A 254 -11.44 9.45 -1.10
C LEU A 254 -11.49 9.82 0.39
N HIS A 255 -10.32 9.93 1.03
CA HIS A 255 -10.19 10.40 2.41
C HIS A 255 -9.11 11.46 2.53
N GLU A 256 -9.43 12.61 3.10
CA GLU A 256 -8.45 13.69 3.36
C GLU A 256 -7.63 14.09 2.13
N ARG A 257 -8.29 14.16 0.97
CA ARG A 257 -7.69 14.42 -0.36
C ARG A 257 -6.76 13.33 -0.86
N VAL A 258 -6.77 12.15 -0.26
CA VAL A 258 -6.09 10.95 -0.75
C VAL A 258 -7.08 10.14 -1.57
N HIS A 259 -6.82 10.06 -2.87
CA HIS A 259 -7.50 9.15 -3.78
C HIS A 259 -6.84 7.77 -3.67
N CYS A 260 -7.65 6.75 -3.44
CA CYS A 260 -7.24 5.35 -3.54
C CYS A 260 -7.89 4.75 -4.79
N ARG A 261 -7.05 4.46 -5.77
CA ARG A 261 -7.42 3.85 -7.05
C ARG A 261 -6.90 2.44 -7.06
N VAL A 262 -7.78 1.49 -7.36
CA VAL A 262 -7.46 0.07 -7.35
C VAL A 262 -7.58 -0.47 -8.76
N TYR A 263 -6.62 -1.30 -9.13
CA TYR A 263 -6.53 -1.96 -10.41
C TYR A 263 -6.28 -3.44 -10.20
N ARG A 264 -6.84 -4.26 -11.08
CA ARG A 264 -6.60 -5.69 -11.12
C ARG A 264 -5.76 -6.03 -12.35
N SER A 265 -4.78 -6.92 -12.18
CA SER A 265 -3.95 -7.37 -13.29
C SER A 265 -4.77 -8.19 -14.28
N LEU A 266 -4.38 -8.08 -15.55
CA LEU A 266 -4.87 -8.91 -16.66
C LEU A 266 -3.91 -10.06 -17.01
N ASN A 267 -2.75 -10.10 -16.37
CA ASN A 267 -1.63 -11.00 -16.72
C ASN A 267 -1.32 -12.05 -15.63
N VAL A 268 -2.14 -12.11 -14.56
CA VAL A 268 -2.02 -13.04 -13.41
C VAL A 268 -3.38 -13.61 -13.05
#